data_AF-A0A6N1XD71-F1
#
_entry.id   AF-A0A6N1XD71-F1
#
_cell.length_a   1.000
_cell.length_b   1.000
_cell.length_c   1.000
_cell.angle_alpha   90.00
_cell.angle_beta   90.00
_cell.angle_gamma   90.00
#
_symmetry.space_group_name_H-M   'P 1'
#
loop_
_entity.id
_entity.type
_entity.pdbx_description
1 polymer ?
#
loop_
_entity_poly.entity_id
_entity_poly.type
_entity_poly.pdbx_seq_one_letter_code
_entity_poly.pdbx_strand_id
1 'polypeptide(L)'
;MQCQLLSFQQTIQSNGKTLFIALPIPDKLSAYHDDLVDPTLPRGIIDQLSDPRLNRPQVEKVIQAEIAAGNLDIYLPNDTHFGGRGQALTAETVLQYIEKEPAKSKQFKLAMVTLKQFVSFSCNKSCIGEFIKTLM
;
A
#
# COMPACT_ATOMS: atom_id res chain seq x y z
N MET A 1 -6.14 13.04 2.26
CA MET A 1 -5.20 11.93 2.53
C MET A 1 -3.87 12.06 1.78
N GLN A 2 -3.88 12.30 0.46
CA GLN A 2 -2.66 12.41 -0.34
C GLN A 2 -1.62 13.44 0.17
N CYS A 3 -2.05 14.66 0.55
CA CYS A 3 -1.14 15.69 1.06
C CYS A 3 -0.36 15.27 2.31
N GLN A 4 -0.99 14.46 3.18
CA GLN A 4 -0.33 13.93 4.38
C GLN A 4 0.67 12.83 4.04
N LEU A 5 0.34 11.91 3.12
CA LEU A 5 1.27 10.87 2.66
C LEU A 5 2.51 11.48 1.98
N LEU A 6 2.33 12.55 1.21
CA LEU A 6 3.46 13.30 0.65
C LEU A 6 4.31 13.97 1.72
N SER A 7 3.68 14.55 2.75
CA SER A 7 4.41 15.14 3.88
C SER A 7 5.23 14.07 4.63
N PHE A 8 4.67 12.88 4.85
CA PHE A 8 5.41 11.75 5.43
C PHE A 8 6.57 11.32 4.54
N GLN A 9 6.34 11.16 3.23
CA GLN A 9 7.39 10.85 2.28
C GLN A 9 8.54 11.87 2.36
N GLN A 10 8.24 13.17 2.28
CA GLN A 10 9.26 14.21 2.35
C GLN A 10 10.03 14.17 3.67
N THR A 11 9.33 14.00 4.79
CA THR A 11 9.94 13.97 6.12
C THR A 11 10.85 12.76 6.28
N ILE A 12 10.38 11.56 5.95
CA ILE A 12 11.13 10.31 6.10
C ILE A 12 12.34 10.28 5.16
N GLN A 13 12.20 10.78 3.93
CA GLN A 13 13.28 10.78 2.95
C GLN A 13 14.28 11.93 3.13
N SER A 14 13.99 12.91 4.00
CA SER A 14 14.87 14.06 4.25
C SER A 14 16.26 13.66 4.78
N ASN A 15 16.38 12.48 5.38
CA ASN A 15 17.64 11.93 5.86
C ASN A 15 18.58 11.45 4.73
N GLY A 16 18.10 11.41 3.48
CA GLY A 16 18.86 10.92 2.31
C GLY A 16 19.19 9.43 2.34
N LYS A 17 18.60 8.69 3.28
CA LYS A 17 18.89 7.28 3.60
C LYS A 17 17.66 6.40 3.72
N THR A 18 16.44 6.91 3.78
CA THR A 18 15.23 6.09 3.76
C THR A 18 14.40 6.32 2.50
N LEU A 19 13.99 5.25 1.81
CA LEU A 19 13.01 5.32 0.72
C LEU A 19 11.64 5.04 1.30
N PHE A 20 10.72 6.00 1.16
CA PHE A 20 9.34 5.83 1.57
C PHE A 20 8.51 5.37 0.37
N ILE A 21 7.76 4.28 0.58
CA ILE A 21 6.80 3.76 -0.40
C ILE A 21 5.43 3.67 0.27
N ALA A 22 4.45 4.38 -0.29
CA ALA A 22 3.06 4.23 0.12
C ALA A 22 2.48 2.96 -0.52
N LEU A 23 2.01 2.04 0.32
CA LEU A 23 1.46 0.77 -0.12
C LEU A 23 -0.01 0.64 0.31
N PRO A 24 -0.94 1.38 -0.32
CA PRO A 24 -2.36 1.13 -0.11
C PRO A 24 -2.73 -0.21 -0.73
N ILE A 25 -3.33 -1.07 0.07
CA ILE A 25 -3.76 -2.42 -0.32
C ILE A 25 -5.29 -2.43 -0.33
N PRO A 26 -5.95 -2.88 -1.41
CA PRO A 26 -7.39 -3.03 -1.41
C PRO A 26 -7.81 -3.99 -0.30
N ASP A 27 -8.90 -3.70 0.39
CA ASP A 27 -9.55 -4.72 1.18
C ASP A 27 -10.24 -5.75 0.25
N LYS A 28 -10.59 -6.91 0.79
CA LYS A 28 -11.14 -8.02 0.01
C LYS A 28 -12.45 -7.65 -0.71
N LEU A 29 -13.32 -6.86 -0.08
CA LEU A 29 -14.58 -6.44 -0.70
C LEU A 29 -14.32 -5.50 -1.87
N SER A 30 -13.37 -4.57 -1.72
CA SER A 30 -12.94 -3.68 -2.81
C SER A 30 -12.26 -4.44 -3.95
N ALA A 31 -11.48 -5.48 -3.65
CA ALA A 31 -10.75 -6.26 -4.65
C ALA A 31 -11.67 -7.17 -5.49
N TYR A 32 -12.66 -7.80 -4.87
CA TYR A 32 -13.65 -8.67 -5.52
C TYR A 32 -14.97 -7.95 -5.79
N HIS A 33 -14.94 -6.62 -5.91
CA HIS A 33 -16.16 -5.83 -5.98
C HIS A 33 -17.08 -6.25 -7.15
N ASP A 34 -16.49 -6.59 -8.30
CA ASP A 34 -17.24 -7.00 -9.49
C ASP A 34 -17.85 -8.42 -9.36
N ASP A 35 -17.43 -9.20 -8.36
CA ASP A 35 -17.98 -10.53 -8.03
C ASP A 35 -19.03 -10.48 -6.90
N LEU A 36 -19.33 -9.29 -6.37
CA LEU A 36 -20.29 -9.15 -5.26
C LEU A 36 -21.72 -9.39 -5.75
N VAL A 37 -22.48 -10.14 -4.95
CA VAL A 37 -23.91 -10.35 -5.16
C VAL A 37 -24.70 -9.05 -4.96
N ASP A 38 -24.27 -8.21 -4.01
CA ASP A 38 -24.89 -6.91 -3.74
C ASP A 38 -24.11 -5.79 -4.44
N PRO A 39 -24.63 -5.23 -5.56
CA PRO A 39 -23.97 -4.17 -6.31
C PRO A 39 -24.09 -2.79 -5.64
N THR A 40 -24.84 -2.66 -4.55
CA THR A 40 -25.02 -1.37 -3.85
C THR A 40 -23.87 -1.04 -2.91
N LEU A 41 -23.00 -2.02 -2.62
CA LEU A 41 -21.82 -1.81 -1.81
C LEU A 41 -20.87 -0.80 -2.48
N PRO A 42 -20.22 0.09 -1.72
CA PRO A 42 -19.35 1.09 -2.32
C PRO A 42 -18.06 0.46 -2.87
N ARG A 43 -17.56 1.00 -3.99
CA ARG A 43 -16.24 0.69 -4.50
C ARG A 43 -15.14 1.25 -3.59
N GLY A 44 -13.98 0.59 -3.60
CA GLY A 44 -12.79 1.06 -2.90
C GLY A 44 -12.33 2.44 -3.39
N ILE A 45 -11.68 3.19 -2.50
CA ILE A 45 -11.22 4.57 -2.78
C ILE A 45 -9.75 4.66 -3.17
N ILE A 46 -9.05 3.53 -3.34
CA ILE A 46 -7.59 3.52 -3.59
C ILE A 46 -7.25 4.21 -4.90
N ASP A 47 -8.10 4.10 -5.93
CA ASP A 47 -7.91 4.79 -7.20
C ASP A 47 -7.93 6.32 -7.06
N GLN A 48 -8.52 6.83 -5.97
CA GLN A 48 -8.47 8.24 -5.63
C GLN A 48 -7.10 8.67 -5.09
N LEU A 49 -6.11 7.78 -4.91
CA LEU A 49 -4.71 8.10 -4.59
C LEU A 49 -3.88 8.23 -5.87
N SER A 50 -4.02 9.37 -6.54
CA SER A 50 -3.50 9.60 -7.90
C SER A 50 -2.35 10.60 -8.00
N ASP A 51 -1.86 11.18 -6.90
CA ASP A 51 -0.76 12.16 -6.97
C ASP A 51 0.53 11.51 -7.52
N PRO A 52 1.04 11.96 -8.68
CA PRO A 52 2.19 11.33 -9.33
C PRO A 52 3.51 11.53 -8.57
N ARG A 53 3.56 12.42 -7.57
CA ARG A 53 4.75 12.66 -6.74
C ARG A 53 4.88 11.63 -5.61
N LEU A 54 3.80 10.93 -5.29
CA LEU A 54 3.80 9.91 -4.24
C LEU A 54 4.48 8.65 -4.78
N ASN A 55 5.48 8.14 -4.06
CA ASN A 55 6.11 6.88 -4.39
C ASN A 55 5.13 5.75 -4.09
N ARG A 56 4.41 5.29 -5.12
CA ARG A 56 3.29 4.35 -4.98
C ARG A 56 3.29 3.33 -6.12
N PRO A 57 3.69 2.07 -5.87
CA PRO A 57 3.42 0.99 -6.79
C PRO A 57 1.90 0.76 -6.92
N GLN A 58 1.44 0.51 -8.14
CA GLN A 58 0.03 0.27 -8.45
C GLN A 58 -0.36 -1.19 -8.19
N VAL A 59 -0.16 -1.65 -6.96
CA VAL A 59 -0.42 -3.05 -6.54
C VAL A 59 -1.89 -3.41 -6.71
N GLU A 60 -2.80 -2.47 -6.47
CA GLU A 60 -4.24 -2.66 -6.64
C GLU A 60 -4.61 -3.13 -8.06
N LYS A 61 -3.93 -2.62 -9.08
CA LYS A 61 -4.20 -2.98 -10.47
C LYS A 61 -3.69 -4.37 -10.82
N VAL A 62 -2.53 -4.76 -10.27
CA VAL A 62 -1.98 -6.10 -10.44
C VAL A 62 -2.89 -7.13 -9.79
N ILE A 63 -3.37 -6.84 -8.58
CA ILE A 63 -4.34 -7.67 -7.86
C ILE A 63 -5.64 -7.83 -8.65
N GLN A 64 -6.23 -6.73 -9.10
CA GLN A 64 -7.47 -6.76 -9.89
C GLN A 64 -7.31 -7.56 -11.19
N ALA A 65 -6.19 -7.40 -11.88
CA ALA A 65 -5.92 -8.16 -13.10
C ALA A 65 -5.83 -9.68 -12.84
N GLU A 66 -5.19 -10.08 -11.73
CA GLU A 66 -5.05 -11.49 -11.37
C GLU A 66 -6.39 -12.10 -10.91
N ILE A 67 -7.23 -11.34 -10.20
CA ILE A 67 -8.61 -11.74 -9.86
C ILE A 67 -9.44 -11.90 -11.13
N ALA A 68 -9.41 -10.91 -12.03
CA ALA A 68 -10.14 -10.97 -13.30
C ALA A 68 -9.68 -12.13 -14.21
N ALA A 69 -8.44 -12.59 -14.06
CA ALA A 69 -7.92 -13.78 -14.73
C ALA A 69 -8.40 -15.11 -14.08
N GLY A 70 -9.17 -15.06 -13.00
CA GLY A 70 -9.75 -16.23 -12.33
C GLY A 70 -8.88 -16.83 -11.22
N ASN A 71 -7.84 -16.13 -10.76
CA ASN A 71 -7.01 -16.64 -9.66
C ASN A 71 -7.72 -16.48 -8.31
N LEU A 72 -7.93 -17.60 -7.61
CA LEU A 72 -8.70 -17.62 -6.36
C LEU A 72 -7.85 -17.40 -5.10
N ASP A 73 -6.54 -17.68 -5.11
CA ASP A 73 -5.66 -17.59 -3.93
C ASP A 73 -5.09 -16.17 -3.68
N ILE A 74 -5.75 -15.13 -4.18
CA ILE A 74 -5.32 -13.75 -3.96
C ILE A 74 -5.62 -13.34 -2.52
N TYR A 75 -6.83 -13.65 -2.03
CA TYR A 75 -7.19 -13.57 -0.61
C TYR A 75 -7.60 -14.93 -0.10
N LEU A 76 -7.37 -15.16 1.19
CA LEU A 76 -7.82 -16.37 1.85
C LEU A 76 -9.37 -16.44 1.84
N PRO A 77 -10.00 -17.61 1.58
CA PRO A 77 -11.46 -17.71 1.42
C PRO A 77 -12.28 -17.22 2.61
N ASN A 78 -11.85 -17.53 3.83
CA ASN A 78 -12.57 -17.22 5.08
C ASN A 78 -11.85 -16.17 5.93
N ASP A 79 -10.94 -15.39 5.34
CA ASP A 79 -10.16 -14.37 6.02
C ASP A 79 -10.05 -13.10 5.15
N THR A 80 -9.68 -11.98 5.77
CA THR A 80 -9.48 -10.66 5.14
C THR A 80 -8.04 -10.43 4.67
N HIS A 81 -7.13 -11.37 4.93
CA HIS A 81 -5.73 -11.33 4.54
C HIS A 81 -5.51 -11.95 3.15
N PHE A 82 -4.41 -11.54 2.53
CA PHE A 82 -3.92 -12.18 1.32
C PHE A 82 -3.58 -13.65 1.55
N GLY A 83 -3.88 -14.46 0.52
CA GLY A 83 -3.30 -15.78 0.36
C GLY A 83 -1.84 -15.70 -0.07
N GLY A 84 -1.23 -16.86 -0.36
CA GLY A 84 0.18 -16.91 -0.74
C GLY A 84 0.45 -16.12 -2.02
N ARG A 85 -0.43 -16.28 -3.02
CA ARG A 85 -0.31 -15.56 -4.30
C ARG A 85 -0.46 -14.05 -4.14
N GLY A 86 -1.41 -13.57 -3.34
CA GLY A 86 -1.60 -12.12 -3.10
C GLY A 86 -0.38 -11.45 -2.44
N GLN A 87 0.27 -12.16 -1.50
CA GLN A 87 1.52 -11.68 -0.88
C GLN A 87 2.67 -11.63 -1.89
N ALA A 88 2.85 -12.70 -2.68
CA ALA A 88 3.90 -12.77 -3.69
C ALA A 88 3.77 -11.66 -4.74
N LEU A 89 2.56 -11.48 -5.31
CA LEU A 89 2.28 -10.42 -6.28
C LEU A 89 2.58 -9.02 -5.74
N THR A 90 2.19 -8.77 -4.49
CA THR A 90 2.48 -7.50 -3.81
C THR A 90 3.99 -7.28 -3.69
N ALA A 91 4.72 -8.28 -3.22
CA ALA A 91 6.18 -8.20 -3.06
C ALA A 91 6.89 -7.99 -4.40
N GLU A 92 6.55 -8.78 -5.42
CA GLU A 92 7.09 -8.67 -6.78
C GLU A 92 6.86 -7.27 -7.35
N THR A 93 5.64 -6.73 -7.19
CA THR A 93 5.29 -5.39 -7.69
C THR A 93 6.10 -4.31 -7.00
N VAL A 94 6.32 -4.41 -5.68
CA VAL A 94 7.14 -3.46 -4.92
C VAL A 94 8.61 -3.55 -5.34
N LEU A 95 9.15 -4.76 -5.49
CA LEU A 95 10.54 -4.96 -5.92
C LEU A 95 10.78 -4.37 -7.31
N GLN A 96 9.91 -4.68 -8.27
CA GLN A 96 9.99 -4.12 -9.62
C GLN A 96 9.89 -2.59 -9.63
N TYR A 97 9.06 -2.01 -8.75
CA TYR A 97 8.94 -0.56 -8.61
C TYR A 97 10.25 0.06 -8.11
N ILE A 98 10.92 -0.56 -7.14
CA ILE A 98 12.21 -0.10 -6.61
C ILE A 98 13.32 -0.22 -7.66
N GLU A 99 13.36 -1.34 -8.40
CA GLU A 99 14.38 -1.60 -9.41
C GLU A 99 14.31 -0.63 -10.60
N LYS A 100 13.10 -0.23 -11.00
CA LYS A 100 12.88 0.71 -12.11
C LYS A 100 13.25 2.16 -11.78
N GLU A 101 13.49 2.48 -10.51
CA GLU A 101 13.81 3.83 -10.04
C GLU A 101 15.25 3.93 -9.50
N PRO A 102 16.30 3.75 -10.34
CA PRO A 102 17.70 3.65 -9.90
C PRO A 102 18.25 4.91 -9.23
N ALA A 103 17.63 6.07 -9.45
CA ALA A 103 17.97 7.32 -8.75
C ALA A 103 17.58 7.31 -7.26
N LYS A 104 16.68 6.40 -6.84
CA LYS A 104 16.16 6.28 -5.47
C LYS A 104 16.63 5.01 -4.74
N SER A 105 17.31 4.08 -5.40
CA SER A 105 17.67 2.77 -4.83
C SER A 105 19.12 2.67 -4.34
N LYS A 106 20.05 3.50 -4.87
CA LYS A 106 21.49 3.38 -4.54
C LYS A 106 21.91 3.97 -3.19
N GLN A 107 21.01 4.62 -2.45
CA GLN A 107 21.39 5.38 -1.25
C GLN A 107 20.49 5.14 -0.02
N PHE A 108 19.47 4.29 -0.12
CA PHE A 108 18.38 4.29 0.86
C PHE A 108 18.09 2.88 1.47
N LYS A 109 18.00 2.78 2.80
CA LYS A 109 17.30 1.74 3.56
C LYS A 109 15.79 1.80 3.27
N LEU A 110 15.15 0.67 3.06
CA LEU A 110 13.72 0.58 2.75
C LEU A 110 12.86 0.74 4.00
N ALA A 111 11.88 1.66 3.99
CA ALA A 111 10.81 1.72 5.00
C ALA A 111 9.45 1.53 4.30
N MET A 112 8.77 0.43 4.60
CA MET A 112 7.43 0.15 4.09
C MET A 112 6.40 0.46 5.18
N VAL A 113 5.38 1.27 4.83
CA VAL A 113 4.24 1.52 5.72
C VAL A 113 3.00 0.87 5.10
N THR A 114 2.53 -0.21 5.71
CA THR A 114 1.26 -0.86 5.36
C THR A 114 0.11 -0.17 6.07
N LEU A 115 -0.84 0.41 5.33
CA LEU A 115 -1.98 1.17 5.88
C LEU A 115 -3.12 0.30 6.47
N LYS A 116 -2.82 -0.88 7.02
CA LYS A 116 -3.86 -1.80 7.53
C LYS A 116 -4.39 -1.47 8.95
N GLN A 117 -3.93 -0.40 9.60
CA GLN A 117 -4.21 -0.14 11.03
C GLN A 117 -4.87 1.20 11.39
N PHE A 118 -5.38 1.98 10.43
CA PHE A 118 -5.93 3.31 10.74
C PHE A 118 -7.43 3.37 11.09
N VAL A 119 -8.13 2.24 11.26
CA VAL A 119 -9.60 2.26 11.46
C VAL A 119 -10.04 2.35 12.95
N SER A 120 -9.14 2.42 13.94
CA SER A 120 -9.60 2.53 15.35
C SER A 120 -8.74 3.33 16.33
N PHE A 121 -7.84 4.19 15.88
CA PHE A 121 -7.13 5.09 16.81
C PHE A 121 -7.62 6.53 16.68
N SER A 122 -8.44 6.93 17.66
CA SER A 122 -8.50 8.32 18.12
C SER A 122 -7.10 8.68 18.63
N CYS A 123 -6.22 9.09 17.71
CA CYS A 123 -4.79 9.17 17.96
C CYS A 123 -4.45 10.54 18.55
N ASN A 124 -4.33 10.58 19.89
CA ASN A 124 -3.74 11.68 20.62
C ASN A 124 -2.23 11.76 20.29
N LYS A 125 -1.68 12.97 20.24
CA LYS A 125 -0.37 13.37 19.66
C LYS A 125 0.89 12.59 20.12
N SER A 126 0.76 11.65 21.05
CA SER A 126 1.89 10.95 21.69
C SER A 126 2.38 9.70 20.93
N CYS A 127 1.54 9.03 20.13
CA CYS A 127 1.93 7.75 19.48
C CYS A 127 2.86 7.92 18.26
N ILE A 128 2.92 9.12 17.67
CA ILE A 128 3.73 9.40 16.48
C ILE A 128 5.23 9.59 16.83
N GLY A 129 5.53 9.96 18.08
CA GLY A 129 6.89 10.30 18.49
C GLY A 129 7.86 9.11 18.58
N GLU A 130 7.37 7.91 18.91
CA GLU A 130 8.24 6.73 19.07
C GLU A 130 8.63 6.06 17.75
N PHE A 131 7.71 6.03 16.77
CA PHE A 131 7.99 5.40 15.48
C PHE A 131 8.99 6.22 14.64
N ILE A 132 8.92 7.56 14.72
CA ILE A 132 9.84 8.45 14.00
C ILE A 132 11.25 8.39 14.62
N LYS A 133 11.39 8.29 15.95
CA LYS A 133 12.70 8.22 16.61
C LYS A 133 13.52 6.96 16.26
N THR A 134 12.86 5.90 15.82
CA THR A 134 13.55 4.66 15.42
C THR A 134 14.05 4.72 13.96
N LEU A 135 13.56 5.69 13.17
CA LEU A 135 13.85 5.84 11.74
C LEU A 135 14.74 7.05 11.40
N MET A 136 15.01 7.94 12.36
CA MET A 136 16.01 9.02 12.27
C MET A 136 17.37 8.55 12.77
#